data_AF-A7AY56-F1
#
_entry.id   AF-A7AY56-F1
#
_cell.length_a   1.000
_cell.length_b   1.000
_cell.length_c   1.000
_cell.angle_alpha   90.00
_cell.angle_beta   90.00
_cell.angle_gamma   90.00
#
_symmetry.space_group_name_H-M   'P 1'
#
loop_
_entity.id
_entity.type
_entity.pdbx_description
1 polymer ?
#
loop_
_entity_poly.entity_id
_entity_poly.type
_entity_poly.pdbx_seq_one_letter_code
_entity_poly.pdbx_strand_id
1 'polypeptide(L)'
;MDATNNEKAEILKWMLGQIYRAEKRKKQLDERLVRIAEERDAPIGGVGYRPLPRSSSGEGNGAASIILKMSDIEERIYTQKEEVEKAIVRVIDILDYLPQDSLEREICELRHIDMKPWKDIQESIPMSRSQCNKRYNKAIEMLLNKGRIERMIEENEEAYTDWKLDKEWKMLKKSPEKQSGDIESGNKSGKYFQENQKVKAVSNADRIDRRKKKGMKTQRT
;
A
#
# COMPACT_ATOMS: atom_id res chain seq x y z
N MET A 1 -17.24 17.21 -9.98
CA MET A 1 -16.38 16.30 -10.76
C MET A 1 -17.23 15.13 -11.16
N ASP A 2 -17.36 14.91 -12.45
CA ASP A 2 -18.12 13.79 -13.00
C ASP A 2 -17.38 12.47 -12.71
N ALA A 3 -18.11 11.36 -12.63
CA ALA A 3 -17.56 10.06 -12.23
C ALA A 3 -16.39 9.62 -13.14
N THR A 4 -16.50 9.92 -14.44
CA THR A 4 -15.48 9.65 -15.46
C THR A 4 -14.17 10.39 -15.20
N ASN A 5 -14.23 11.65 -14.74
CA ASN A 5 -13.03 12.42 -14.44
C ASN A 5 -12.30 11.87 -13.20
N ASN A 6 -13.05 11.30 -12.25
CA ASN A 6 -12.46 10.64 -11.09
C ASN A 6 -11.74 9.34 -11.48
N GLU A 7 -12.29 8.56 -12.41
CA GLU A 7 -11.62 7.35 -12.92
C GLU A 7 -10.34 7.69 -13.69
N LYS A 8 -10.40 8.67 -14.60
CA LYS A 8 -9.21 9.19 -15.31
C LYS A 8 -8.14 9.69 -14.33
N ALA A 9 -8.54 10.37 -13.25
CA ALA A 9 -7.61 10.80 -12.21
C ALA A 9 -6.92 9.63 -11.49
N GLU A 10 -7.64 8.53 -11.22
CA GLU A 10 -7.05 7.34 -10.60
C GLU A 10 -6.10 6.60 -11.55
N ILE A 11 -6.43 6.50 -12.85
CA ILE A 11 -5.51 5.96 -13.86
C ILE A 11 -4.24 6.82 -13.93
N LEU A 12 -4.37 8.14 -13.96
CA LEU A 12 -3.22 9.04 -13.99
C LEU A 12 -2.34 8.90 -12.74
N LYS A 13 -2.94 8.85 -11.55
CA LYS A 13 -2.19 8.58 -10.31
C LYS A 13 -1.51 7.22 -10.35
N TRP A 14 -2.13 6.21 -10.95
CA TRP A 14 -1.53 4.91 -11.17
C TRP A 14 -0.34 5.00 -12.12
N MET A 15 -0.44 5.73 -13.23
CA MET A 15 0.67 5.96 -14.17
C MET A 15 1.83 6.67 -13.49
N LEU A 16 1.58 7.74 -12.75
CA LEU A 16 2.61 8.47 -11.99
C LEU A 16 3.32 7.59 -10.94
N GLY A 17 2.60 6.62 -10.37
CA GLY A 17 3.17 5.65 -9.44
C GLY A 17 3.96 4.49 -10.10
N GLN A 18 4.23 4.53 -11.40
CA GLN A 18 4.94 3.45 -12.11
C GLN A 18 6.37 3.25 -11.60
N ILE A 19 7.12 4.34 -11.39
CA ILE A 19 8.50 4.31 -10.87
C ILE A 19 8.54 3.49 -9.58
N TYR A 20 7.72 3.87 -8.57
CA TYR A 20 7.66 3.18 -7.29
C TYR A 20 7.39 1.67 -7.42
N ARG A 21 6.51 1.27 -8.34
CA ARG A 21 6.19 -0.15 -8.56
C ARG A 21 7.36 -0.89 -9.23
N ALA A 22 8.03 -0.27 -10.18
CA ALA A 22 9.19 -0.84 -10.86
C ALA A 22 10.37 -1.00 -9.90
N GLU A 23 10.69 0.05 -9.13
CA GLU A 23 11.75 0.02 -8.11
C GLU A 23 11.49 -1.06 -7.05
N LYS A 24 10.25 -1.17 -6.60
CA LYS A 24 9.86 -2.19 -5.63
C LYS A 24 10.10 -3.61 -6.16
N ARG A 25 9.74 -3.88 -7.42
CA ARG A 25 9.99 -5.19 -8.05
C ARG A 25 11.48 -5.47 -8.20
N LYS A 26 12.26 -4.47 -8.63
CA LYS A 26 13.72 -4.57 -8.71
C LYS A 26 14.33 -4.93 -7.36
N LYS A 27 13.96 -4.19 -6.30
CA LYS A 27 14.44 -4.44 -4.94
C LYS A 27 14.13 -5.86 -4.47
N GLN A 28 12.94 -6.39 -4.79
CA GLN A 28 12.59 -7.77 -4.46
C GLN A 28 13.48 -8.80 -5.16
N LEU A 29 13.90 -8.53 -6.40
CA LEU A 29 14.84 -9.38 -7.14
C LEU A 29 16.25 -9.27 -6.57
N ASP A 30 16.71 -8.06 -6.24
CA ASP A 30 18.00 -7.82 -5.59
C ASP A 30 18.09 -8.57 -4.24
N GLU A 31 17.05 -8.47 -3.40
CA GLU A 31 16.95 -9.21 -2.14
C GLU A 31 16.98 -10.73 -2.35
N ARG A 32 16.37 -11.23 -3.44
CA ARG A 32 16.38 -12.65 -3.78
C ARG A 32 17.76 -13.11 -4.24
N LEU A 33 18.49 -12.29 -5.00
CA LEU A 33 19.85 -12.59 -5.44
C LEU A 33 20.79 -12.72 -4.24
N VAL A 34 20.69 -11.80 -3.27
CA VAL A 34 21.47 -11.86 -2.02
C VAL A 34 21.21 -13.18 -1.28
N ARG A 35 19.95 -13.59 -1.11
CA ARG A 35 19.62 -14.86 -0.44
C ARG A 35 20.20 -16.09 -1.13
N ILE A 36 20.24 -16.09 -2.45
CA ILE A 36 20.80 -17.22 -3.23
C ILE A 36 22.32 -17.22 -3.16
N ALA A 37 22.95 -16.05 -3.13
CA ALA A 37 24.39 -15.92 -2.88
C ALA A 37 24.76 -16.44 -1.47
N GLU A 38 23.94 -16.12 -0.45
CA GLU A 38 24.10 -16.68 0.90
C GLU A 38 23.96 -18.20 0.94
N GLU A 39 23.01 -18.78 0.17
CA GLU A 39 22.84 -20.24 0.05
C GLU A 39 24.07 -20.90 -0.60
N ARG A 40 24.67 -20.25 -1.60
CA ARG A 40 25.91 -20.70 -2.24
C ARG A 40 27.09 -20.71 -1.26
N ASP A 41 27.23 -19.64 -0.49
CA ASP A 41 28.38 -19.41 0.39
C ASP A 41 28.22 -20.15 1.75
N ALA A 42 27.03 -20.70 2.02
CA ALA A 42 26.80 -21.57 3.16
C ALA A 42 27.68 -22.84 3.09
N PRO A 43 28.33 -23.25 4.19
CA PRO A 43 29.13 -24.47 4.21
C PRO A 43 28.31 -25.68 3.77
N ILE A 44 28.82 -26.43 2.79
CA ILE A 44 28.26 -27.72 2.36
C ILE A 44 28.33 -28.69 3.55
N GLY A 45 27.32 -28.70 4.42
CA GLY A 45 27.25 -29.57 5.60
C GLY A 45 26.81 -28.94 6.94
N GLY A 46 26.16 -27.78 6.95
CA GLY A 46 25.74 -27.09 8.19
C GLY A 46 24.33 -27.41 8.71
N VAL A 47 23.76 -28.58 8.46
CA VAL A 47 22.57 -29.09 9.18
C VAL A 47 22.86 -30.55 9.51
N GLY A 48 22.90 -30.86 10.82
CA GLY A 48 23.35 -32.14 11.36
C GLY A 48 22.78 -33.35 10.61
N TYR A 49 23.66 -34.07 9.92
CA TYR A 49 23.36 -35.37 9.34
C TYR A 49 23.07 -36.35 10.49
N ARG A 50 21.80 -36.72 10.69
CA ARG A 50 21.49 -38.07 11.16
C ARG A 50 21.49 -38.96 9.90
N PRO A 51 22.46 -39.86 9.71
CA PRO A 51 22.43 -40.75 8.56
C PRO A 51 21.24 -41.70 8.72
N LEU A 52 20.15 -41.41 8.02
CA LEU A 52 19.07 -42.35 7.78
C LEU A 52 19.44 -43.22 6.57
N PRO A 53 19.07 -44.51 6.59
CA PRO A 53 19.52 -45.48 5.60
C PRO A 53 18.95 -45.12 4.23
N ARG A 54 19.85 -45.14 3.23
CA ARG A 54 19.60 -44.77 1.84
C ARG A 54 18.41 -45.54 1.25
N SER A 55 17.36 -44.81 0.89
CA SER A 55 16.50 -45.15 -0.24
C SER A 55 16.63 -44.06 -1.30
N SER A 56 16.62 -44.51 -2.54
CA SER A 56 16.86 -43.75 -3.77
C SER A 56 15.87 -42.59 -3.99
N SER A 57 16.35 -41.55 -4.68
CA SER A 57 15.61 -40.40 -5.25
C SER A 57 15.57 -39.12 -4.41
N GLY A 58 16.72 -38.68 -3.90
CA GLY A 58 16.93 -37.29 -3.49
C GLY A 58 17.68 -36.53 -4.58
N GLU A 59 16.97 -35.76 -5.41
CA GLU A 59 17.56 -34.79 -6.34
C GLU A 59 18.29 -33.70 -5.54
N GLY A 60 19.55 -33.97 -5.23
CA GLY A 60 20.48 -32.96 -4.74
C GLY A 60 20.72 -31.97 -5.87
N ASN A 61 19.93 -30.89 -5.92
CA ASN A 61 20.22 -29.72 -6.75
C ASN A 61 21.59 -29.16 -6.33
N GLY A 62 22.65 -29.66 -6.96
CA GLY A 62 24.03 -29.31 -6.64
C GLY A 62 24.36 -27.84 -6.94
N ALA A 63 25.61 -27.45 -6.67
CA ALA A 63 26.13 -26.09 -6.89
C ALA A 63 25.79 -25.51 -8.28
N ALA A 64 25.71 -26.34 -9.33
CA ALA A 64 25.31 -25.92 -10.68
C ALA A 64 23.87 -25.35 -10.76
N SER A 65 22.92 -25.89 -9.98
CA SER A 65 21.54 -25.39 -9.92
C SER A 65 21.46 -24.01 -9.27
N ILE A 66 22.32 -23.73 -8.28
CA ILE A 66 22.39 -22.44 -7.60
C ILE A 66 22.95 -21.37 -8.56
N ILE A 67 24.00 -21.69 -9.31
CA ILE A 67 24.59 -20.76 -10.30
C ILE A 67 23.59 -20.41 -11.41
N LEU A 68 22.85 -21.39 -11.96
CA LEU A 68 21.81 -21.12 -12.97
C LEU A 68 20.73 -20.18 -12.43
N LYS A 69 20.25 -20.40 -11.20
CA LYS A 69 19.26 -19.52 -10.56
C LYS A 69 19.79 -18.09 -10.35
N MET A 70 21.08 -17.92 -10.05
CA MET A 70 21.70 -16.60 -9.92
C MET A 70 21.68 -15.88 -11.26
N SER A 71 22.17 -16.53 -12.32
CA SER A 71 22.18 -15.94 -13.67
C SER A 71 20.79 -15.57 -14.17
N ASP A 72 19.78 -16.42 -13.97
CA ASP A 72 18.39 -16.13 -14.33
C ASP A 72 17.84 -14.89 -13.58
N ILE A 73 18.24 -14.69 -12.32
CA ILE A 73 17.80 -13.53 -11.53
C ILE A 73 18.55 -12.27 -11.94
N GLU A 74 19.84 -12.37 -12.22
CA GLU A 74 20.65 -11.27 -12.75
C GLU A 74 20.07 -10.75 -14.07
N GLU A 75 19.68 -11.65 -14.99
CA GLU A 75 19.00 -11.28 -16.24
C GLU A 75 17.68 -10.55 -15.96
N ARG A 76 16.85 -11.06 -15.04
CA ARG A 76 15.60 -10.39 -14.66
C ARG A 76 15.83 -9.02 -14.01
N ILE A 77 16.89 -8.87 -13.22
CA ILE A 77 17.29 -7.57 -12.65
C ILE A 77 17.68 -6.62 -13.77
N TYR A 78 18.42 -7.08 -14.78
CA TYR A 78 18.79 -6.28 -15.94
C TYR A 78 17.54 -5.77 -16.68
N THR A 79 16.60 -6.65 -17.04
CA THR A 79 15.32 -6.23 -17.64
C THR A 79 14.55 -5.28 -16.73
N GLN A 80 14.55 -5.51 -15.42
CA GLN A 80 13.80 -4.66 -14.49
C GLN A 80 14.43 -3.26 -14.35
N LYS A 81 15.75 -3.10 -14.54
CA LYS A 81 16.42 -1.79 -14.62
C LYS A 81 15.95 -1.01 -15.85
N GLU A 82 15.85 -1.65 -17.01
CA GLU A 82 15.32 -1.00 -18.22
C GLU A 82 13.86 -0.56 -18.02
N GLU A 83 13.04 -1.38 -17.36
CA GLU A 83 11.65 -1.01 -17.06
C GLU A 83 11.53 0.14 -16.05
N VAL A 84 12.47 0.25 -15.11
CA VAL A 84 12.57 1.42 -14.22
C VAL A 84 12.89 2.67 -15.04
N GLU A 85 13.88 2.60 -15.93
CA GLU A 85 14.29 3.74 -16.75
C GLU A 85 13.15 4.22 -17.65
N LYS A 86 12.45 3.29 -18.33
CA LYS A 86 11.24 3.62 -19.11
C LYS A 86 10.16 4.25 -18.24
N ALA A 87 9.96 3.77 -17.01
CA ALA A 87 8.99 4.36 -16.10
C ALA A 87 9.38 5.78 -15.68
N ILE A 88 10.67 6.04 -15.45
CA ILE A 88 11.18 7.39 -15.13
C ILE A 88 10.89 8.34 -16.28
N VAL A 89 11.28 7.98 -17.51
CA VAL A 89 11.04 8.80 -18.71
C VAL A 89 9.55 9.10 -18.85
N ARG A 90 8.68 8.09 -18.78
CA ARG A 90 7.23 8.29 -18.88
C ARG A 90 6.66 9.23 -17.83
N VAL A 91 7.14 9.15 -16.58
CA VAL A 91 6.65 10.05 -15.51
C VAL A 91 7.15 11.48 -15.75
N ILE A 92 8.40 11.67 -16.14
CA ILE A 92 8.94 12.99 -16.49
C ILE A 92 8.14 13.61 -17.64
N ASP A 93 7.90 12.86 -18.72
CA ASP A 93 7.10 13.30 -19.87
C ASP A 93 5.70 13.77 -19.47
N ILE A 94 5.07 13.10 -18.50
CA ILE A 94 3.77 13.52 -17.96
C ILE A 94 3.91 14.83 -17.17
N LEU A 95 4.93 14.96 -16.31
CA LEU A 95 5.10 16.12 -15.45
C LEU A 95 5.53 17.38 -16.21
N ASP A 96 6.16 17.25 -17.38
CA ASP A 96 6.54 18.38 -18.24
C ASP A 96 5.33 19.17 -18.78
N TYR A 97 4.12 18.62 -18.70
CA TYR A 97 2.89 19.36 -18.99
C TYR A 97 2.46 20.33 -17.87
N LEU A 98 3.10 20.28 -16.70
CA LEU A 98 2.92 21.24 -15.62
C LEU A 98 3.88 22.44 -15.78
N PRO A 99 3.47 23.65 -15.39
CA PRO A 99 4.35 24.82 -15.43
C PRO A 99 5.62 24.60 -14.58
N GLN A 100 6.79 24.91 -15.14
CA GLN A 100 8.10 24.65 -14.53
C GLN A 100 8.22 25.23 -13.11
N ASP A 101 7.78 26.48 -12.91
CA ASP A 101 7.94 27.20 -11.64
C ASP A 101 6.71 27.05 -10.71
N SER A 102 5.86 26.05 -10.96
CA SER A 102 4.68 25.81 -10.13
C SER A 102 4.99 24.90 -8.95
N LEU A 103 4.44 25.25 -7.77
CA LEU A 103 4.47 24.37 -6.59
C LEU A 103 3.79 23.02 -6.88
N GLU A 104 2.79 23.01 -7.75
CA GLU A 104 2.12 21.81 -8.22
C GLU A 104 3.08 20.82 -8.89
N ARG A 105 4.00 21.32 -9.73
CA ARG A 105 5.05 20.50 -10.36
C ARG A 105 6.07 20.03 -9.33
N GLU A 106 6.60 20.93 -8.52
CA GLU A 106 7.60 20.61 -7.50
C GLU A 106 7.11 19.51 -6.54
N ILE A 107 5.85 19.59 -6.08
CA ILE A 107 5.23 18.55 -5.24
C ILE A 107 5.16 17.21 -5.97
N CYS A 108 4.82 17.21 -7.26
CA CYS A 108 4.74 15.98 -8.05
C CYS A 108 6.11 15.35 -8.31
N GLU A 109 7.15 16.14 -8.57
CA GLU A 109 8.52 15.67 -8.74
C GLU A 109 9.05 15.06 -7.45
N LEU A 110 8.93 15.78 -6.32
CA LEU A 110 9.30 15.25 -5.00
C LEU A 110 8.56 13.93 -4.70
N ARG A 111 7.29 13.82 -5.12
CA ARG A 111 6.46 12.65 -4.82
C ARG A 111 6.77 11.44 -5.69
N HIS A 112 6.97 11.64 -6.99
CA HIS A 112 6.98 10.55 -7.97
C HIS A 112 8.36 10.27 -8.54
N ILE A 113 9.20 11.30 -8.72
CA ILE A 113 10.58 11.16 -9.17
C ILE A 113 11.49 10.86 -7.97
N ASP A 114 11.49 11.75 -6.96
CA ASP A 114 12.30 11.55 -5.76
C ASP A 114 11.72 10.51 -4.78
N MET A 115 10.48 10.07 -5.03
CA MET A 115 9.75 9.09 -4.22
C MET A 115 9.63 9.46 -2.73
N LYS A 116 9.63 10.76 -2.40
CA LYS A 116 9.56 11.21 -1.00
C LYS A 116 8.18 10.92 -0.39
N PRO A 117 8.13 10.48 0.88
CA PRO A 117 6.86 10.38 1.59
C PRO A 117 6.29 11.78 1.86
N TRP A 118 4.99 11.85 2.07
CA TRP A 118 4.31 13.13 2.34
C TRP A 118 4.90 13.94 3.49
N LYS A 119 5.48 13.28 4.49
CA LYS A 119 6.11 13.96 5.64
C LYS A 119 7.28 14.82 5.17
N ASP A 120 8.20 14.22 4.43
CA ASP A 120 9.40 14.90 3.92
C ASP A 120 9.06 15.98 2.88
N ILE A 121 7.97 15.80 2.12
CA ILE A 121 7.46 16.83 1.19
C ILE A 121 7.00 18.08 1.94
N GLN A 122 6.30 17.92 3.07
CA GLN A 122 5.83 19.06 3.89
C GLN A 122 6.97 19.80 4.57
N GLU A 123 8.06 19.08 4.88
CA GLU A 123 9.27 19.67 5.43
C GLU A 123 10.07 20.41 4.34
N SER A 124 10.11 19.86 3.12
CA SER A 124 10.80 20.46 1.97
C SER A 124 10.09 21.72 1.45
N ILE A 125 8.78 21.66 1.31
CA ILE A 125 7.93 22.80 0.94
C ILE A 125 7.11 23.12 2.18
N PRO A 126 7.50 24.11 3.01
CA PRO A 126 7.03 24.31 4.39
C PRO A 126 5.54 24.70 4.45
N MET A 127 4.68 23.72 4.19
CA MET A 127 3.23 23.82 4.15
C MET A 127 2.60 22.58 4.79
N SER A 128 1.35 22.68 5.22
CA SER A 128 0.66 21.55 5.84
C SER A 128 0.40 20.42 4.84
N ARG A 129 0.30 19.17 5.33
CA ARG A 129 -0.08 18.00 4.52
C ARG A 129 -1.30 18.24 3.65
N SER A 130 -2.32 18.88 4.22
CA SER A 130 -3.58 19.16 3.52
C SER A 130 -3.35 20.10 2.34
N GLN A 131 -2.48 21.11 2.49
CA GLN A 131 -2.14 22.03 1.42
C GLN A 131 -1.30 21.35 0.33
N CYS A 132 -0.32 20.51 0.68
CA CYS A 132 0.40 19.70 -0.30
C CYS A 132 -0.58 18.83 -1.11
N ASN A 133 -1.50 18.14 -0.44
CA ASN A 133 -2.51 17.30 -1.11
C ASN A 133 -3.45 18.10 -2.02
N LYS A 134 -3.86 19.30 -1.61
CA LYS A 134 -4.69 20.18 -2.46
C LYS A 134 -3.96 20.60 -3.72
N ARG A 135 -2.70 21.01 -3.59
CA ARG A 135 -1.83 21.37 -4.73
C ARG A 135 -1.59 20.17 -5.65
N TYR A 136 -1.35 19.00 -5.08
CA TYR A 136 -1.22 17.75 -5.83
C TYR A 136 -2.48 17.44 -6.64
N ASN A 137 -3.67 17.49 -6.03
CA ASN A 137 -4.92 17.24 -6.75
C ASN A 137 -5.16 18.29 -7.86
N LYS A 138 -4.80 19.55 -7.62
CA LYS A 138 -4.83 20.59 -8.64
C LYS A 138 -3.86 20.29 -9.80
N ALA A 139 -2.67 19.74 -9.51
CA ALA A 139 -1.74 19.28 -10.54
C ALA A 139 -2.37 18.18 -11.41
N ILE A 140 -3.04 17.21 -10.79
CA ILE A 140 -3.78 16.15 -11.50
C ILE A 140 -4.87 16.75 -12.39
N GLU A 141 -5.65 17.71 -11.90
CA GLU A 141 -6.66 18.41 -12.71
C GLU A 141 -6.04 19.14 -13.92
N MET A 142 -4.91 19.82 -13.71
CA MET A 142 -4.19 20.51 -14.79
C MET A 142 -3.69 19.54 -15.87
N LEU A 143 -3.21 18.36 -15.48
CA LEU A 143 -2.77 17.30 -16.38
C LEU A 143 -3.93 16.70 -17.17
N LEU A 144 -5.06 16.44 -16.52
CA LEU A 144 -6.26 15.89 -17.17
C LEU A 144 -6.82 16.83 -18.24
N ASN A 145 -6.62 18.15 -18.11
CA ASN A 145 -7.01 19.12 -19.12
C ASN A 145 -6.11 19.12 -20.38
N LYS A 146 -5.09 18.27 -20.45
CA LYS A 146 -4.19 18.16 -21.61
C LYS A 146 -4.60 16.95 -22.46
N GLY A 147 -4.99 17.20 -23.72
CA GLY A 147 -5.44 16.14 -24.62
C GLY A 147 -4.42 15.03 -24.88
N ARG A 148 -3.10 15.31 -24.77
CA ARG A 148 -2.08 14.24 -24.86
C ARG A 148 -2.12 13.30 -23.67
N ILE A 149 -2.32 13.82 -22.47
CA ILE A 149 -2.45 13.03 -21.23
C ILE A 149 -3.71 12.20 -21.26
N GLU A 150 -4.82 12.76 -21.74
CA GLU A 150 -6.08 12.03 -21.92
C GLU A 150 -5.90 10.81 -22.82
N ARG A 151 -5.22 10.95 -23.96
CA ARG A 151 -4.90 9.81 -24.84
C ARG A 151 -4.02 8.77 -24.14
N MET A 152 -3.01 9.20 -23.39
CA MET A 152 -2.16 8.26 -22.65
C MET A 152 -2.95 7.50 -21.58
N ILE A 153 -3.96 8.13 -20.96
CA ILE A 153 -4.85 7.49 -19.99
C ILE A 153 -5.70 6.42 -20.69
N GLU A 154 -6.30 6.74 -21.85
CA GLU A 154 -7.09 5.80 -22.65
C GLU A 154 -6.26 4.58 -23.06
N GLU A 155 -5.02 4.79 -23.56
CA GLU A 155 -4.08 3.72 -23.91
C GLU A 155 -3.73 2.79 -22.73
N ASN A 156 -3.88 3.27 -21.49
CA ASN A 156 -3.53 2.54 -20.27
C ASN A 156 -4.75 2.09 -19.45
N GLU A 157 -5.97 2.31 -19.95
CA GLU A 157 -7.21 2.02 -19.23
C GLU A 157 -7.36 0.53 -18.94
N GLU A 158 -7.18 -0.32 -19.96
CA GLU A 158 -7.25 -1.78 -19.83
C GLU A 158 -6.21 -2.29 -18.81
N ALA A 159 -4.95 -1.85 -18.96
CA ALA A 159 -3.88 -2.22 -18.05
C ALA A 159 -4.16 -1.79 -16.60
N TYR A 160 -4.79 -0.63 -16.40
CA TYR A 160 -5.23 -0.18 -15.10
C TYR A 160 -6.36 -1.05 -14.54
N THR A 161 -7.35 -1.42 -15.37
CA THR A 161 -8.44 -2.29 -14.92
C THR A 161 -7.94 -3.66 -14.49
N ASP A 162 -7.04 -4.28 -15.25
CA ASP A 162 -6.41 -5.55 -14.89
C ASP A 162 -5.64 -5.44 -13.58
N TRP A 163 -4.86 -4.37 -13.42
CA TRP A 163 -4.12 -4.11 -12.18
C TRP A 163 -5.07 -3.90 -10.99
N LYS A 164 -6.17 -3.16 -11.18
CA LYS A 164 -7.15 -2.88 -10.15
C LYS A 164 -7.84 -4.17 -9.70
N LEU A 165 -8.24 -5.00 -10.65
CA LEU A 165 -8.81 -6.32 -10.37
C LEU A 165 -7.81 -7.21 -9.63
N ASP A 166 -6.58 -7.38 -10.13
CA ASP A 166 -5.55 -8.18 -9.44
C ASP A 166 -5.30 -7.71 -8.00
N LYS A 167 -5.26 -6.38 -7.80
CA LYS A 167 -5.13 -5.79 -6.47
C LYS A 167 -6.32 -6.15 -5.57
N GLU A 168 -7.55 -6.02 -6.05
CA GLU A 168 -8.76 -6.38 -5.31
C GLU A 168 -8.79 -7.88 -4.99
N TRP A 169 -8.47 -8.74 -5.95
CA TRP A 169 -8.33 -10.19 -5.76
C TRP A 169 -7.30 -10.55 -4.69
N LYS A 170 -6.13 -9.90 -4.70
CA LYS A 170 -5.10 -10.09 -3.67
C LYS A 170 -5.55 -9.64 -2.29
N MET A 171 -6.30 -8.55 -2.20
CA MET A 171 -6.86 -8.08 -0.93
C MET A 171 -7.90 -9.06 -0.39
N LEU A 172 -8.76 -9.62 -1.25
CA LEU A 172 -9.74 -10.63 -0.87
C LEU A 172 -9.06 -11.90 -0.34
N LYS A 173 -8.03 -12.40 -1.04
CA LYS A 173 -7.25 -13.58 -0.60
C LYS A 173 -6.47 -13.33 0.70
N LYS A 174 -6.09 -12.08 0.98
CA LYS A 174 -5.38 -11.70 2.21
C LYS A 174 -6.34 -11.48 3.38
N SER A 175 -7.64 -11.34 3.14
CA SER A 175 -8.62 -11.41 4.22
C SER A 175 -8.55 -12.82 4.78
N PRO A 176 -8.19 -13.02 6.06
CA PRO A 176 -8.32 -14.34 6.65
C PRO A 176 -9.79 -14.72 6.49
N GLU A 177 -10.05 -15.88 5.89
CA GLU A 177 -11.26 -16.61 6.22
C GLU A 177 -11.29 -16.60 7.75
N LYS A 178 -12.30 -15.94 8.33
CA LYS A 178 -12.66 -16.26 9.70
C LYS A 178 -13.07 -17.72 9.62
N GLN A 179 -12.11 -18.62 9.83
CA GLN A 179 -12.42 -19.95 10.32
C GLN A 179 -13.26 -19.65 11.55
N SER A 180 -14.56 -19.90 11.43
CA SER A 180 -15.43 -20.12 12.56
C SER A 180 -14.79 -21.27 13.32
N GLY A 181 -13.85 -20.96 14.20
CA GLY A 181 -13.40 -21.90 15.20
C GLY A 181 -14.66 -22.29 15.93
N ASP A 182 -15.02 -23.56 15.82
CA ASP A 182 -15.96 -24.19 16.71
C ASP A 182 -15.48 -23.89 18.13
N ILE A 183 -16.10 -22.90 18.76
CA ILE A 183 -15.92 -22.66 20.19
C ILE A 183 -16.74 -23.77 20.85
N GLU A 184 -16.06 -24.88 21.15
CA GLU A 184 -16.48 -25.74 22.24
C GLU A 184 -16.77 -24.88 23.46
N SER A 185 -17.93 -25.13 24.07
CA SER A 185 -18.51 -24.40 25.18
C SER A 185 -17.66 -24.54 26.46
N GLY A 186 -16.57 -23.79 26.52
CA GLY A 186 -15.75 -23.61 27.71
C GLY A 186 -16.16 -22.35 28.48
N ASN A 187 -17.12 -22.50 29.40
CA ASN A 187 -17.50 -21.48 30.38
C ASN A 187 -16.27 -20.81 31.03
N LYS A 188 -16.11 -19.49 30.85
CA LYS A 188 -15.64 -18.54 31.89
C LYS A 188 -15.63 -17.09 31.38
N SER A 189 -16.09 -16.18 32.25
CA SER A 189 -15.88 -14.71 32.25
C SER A 189 -17.03 -13.77 31.85
N GLY A 190 -18.27 -14.10 32.24
CA GLY A 190 -19.37 -13.14 32.36
C GLY A 190 -19.25 -12.23 33.60
N LYS A 191 -18.20 -11.40 33.73
CA LYS A 191 -18.13 -10.40 34.83
C LYS A 191 -17.75 -8.97 34.45
N TYR A 192 -17.23 -8.68 33.26
CA TYR A 192 -16.76 -7.32 32.93
C TYR A 192 -17.74 -6.43 32.13
N PHE A 193 -18.91 -6.93 31.75
CA PHE A 193 -19.86 -6.18 30.89
C PHE A 193 -21.12 -5.67 31.62
N GLN A 194 -21.48 -6.23 32.78
CA GLN A 194 -22.68 -5.80 33.51
C GLN A 194 -22.45 -4.57 34.40
N GLU A 195 -21.21 -4.29 34.79
CA GLU A 195 -20.90 -3.17 35.69
C GLU A 195 -21.00 -1.83 34.95
N ASN A 196 -20.51 -1.73 33.71
CA ASN A 196 -20.58 -0.50 32.92
C ASN A 196 -21.98 -0.12 32.44
N GLN A 197 -22.92 -1.07 32.36
CA GLN A 197 -24.32 -0.76 32.03
C GLN A 197 -25.11 -0.29 33.26
N LYS A 198 -24.86 -0.86 34.44
CA LYS A 198 -25.49 -0.40 35.70
C LYS A 198 -25.04 1.02 36.08
N VAL A 199 -23.75 1.34 35.95
CA VAL A 199 -23.21 2.66 36.30
C VAL A 199 -23.78 3.77 35.40
N LYS A 200 -23.95 3.49 34.09
CA LYS A 200 -24.55 4.44 33.14
C LYS A 200 -26.07 4.61 33.32
N ALA A 201 -26.78 3.56 33.74
CA ALA A 201 -28.22 3.64 34.01
C ALA A 201 -28.56 4.45 35.27
N VAL A 202 -27.77 4.29 36.36
CA VAL A 202 -27.94 5.05 37.61
C VAL A 202 -27.65 6.54 37.41
N SER A 203 -26.58 6.88 36.68
CA SER A 203 -26.24 8.28 36.38
C SER A 203 -27.30 9.01 35.53
N ASN A 204 -28.07 8.29 34.70
CA ASN A 204 -29.10 8.89 33.85
C ASN A 204 -30.42 9.09 34.61
N ALA A 205 -30.78 8.16 35.51
CA ALA A 205 -31.95 8.29 36.38
C ALA A 205 -31.83 9.48 37.34
N ASP A 206 -30.65 9.69 37.96
CA ASP A 206 -30.38 10.82 38.84
C ASP A 206 -30.42 12.19 38.13
N ARG A 207 -30.14 12.21 36.83
CA ARG A 207 -30.15 13.44 36.00
C ARG A 207 -31.57 13.83 35.60
N ILE A 208 -32.46 12.85 35.41
CA ILE A 208 -33.86 13.07 35.06
C ILE A 208 -34.66 13.55 36.29
N ASP A 209 -34.39 13.00 37.48
CA ASP A 209 -35.10 13.40 38.72
C ASP A 209 -34.78 14.83 39.16
N ARG A 210 -33.51 15.26 39.02
CA ARG A 210 -33.12 16.67 39.28
C ARG A 210 -33.73 17.68 38.31
N ARG A 211 -34.04 17.27 37.07
CA ARG A 211 -34.67 18.13 36.06
C ARG A 211 -36.16 18.31 36.32
N LYS A 212 -36.84 17.31 36.87
CA LYS A 212 -38.24 17.41 37.31
C LYS A 212 -38.42 18.30 38.56
N LYS A 213 -37.50 18.23 39.53
CA LYS A 213 -37.56 19.07 40.75
C LYS A 213 -37.31 20.57 40.52
N LYS A 214 -36.59 20.96 39.46
CA LYS A 214 -36.35 22.38 39.12
C LYS A 214 -37.48 23.06 38.36
N GLY A 215 -38.46 22.31 37.84
CA GLY A 215 -39.62 22.85 37.10
C GLY A 215 -40.88 23.11 37.94
N MET A 216 -40.87 22.82 39.25
CA MET A 216 -42.05 22.88 40.12
C MET A 216 -41.94 23.91 41.27
N LYS A 217 -41.02 24.89 41.18
CA LYS A 217 -40.91 25.99 42.16
C LYS A 217 -41.07 27.37 41.50
N THR A 218 -42.26 27.66 41.00
CA THR A 218 -42.81 29.02 40.86
C THR A 218 -44.30 28.93 40.56
N GLN A 219 -45.11 28.60 41.57
CA GLN A 219 -46.50 29.07 41.72
C GLN A 219 -46.90 28.97 43.20
N ARG A 220 -47.66 29.97 43.68
CA ARG A 220 -48.15 30.27 45.04
C ARG A 220 -47.20 31.15 45.86
N THR A 221 -47.57 32.35 46.27
CA THR A 221 -48.89 33.04 46.37
C THR A 221 -48.71 34.51 46.06
#